data_AF-A0A9E1YMJ9-F1
#
_entry.id   AF-A0A9E1YMJ9-F1
#
_cell.length_a   1.000
_cell.length_b   1.000
_cell.length_c   1.000
_cell.angle_alpha   90.00
_cell.angle_beta   90.00
_cell.angle_gamma   90.00
#
_symmetry.space_group_name_H-M   'P 1'
#
loop_
_entity.id
_entity.type
_entity.pdbx_description
1 polymer ?
#
loop_
_entity_poly.entity_id
_entity_poly.type
_entity_poly.pdbx_seq_one_letter_code
_entity_poly.pdbx_strand_id
1 'polypeptide(L)'
;MSNQELCLALIKSDSEDQVKKILKDNNYWDHKFWVPYGIGDVENSSGTFNNQQSSSDLALVEKIVNSIDAILMNKCYQKDIDPKSPSAPKNMEKAIYKFFDVYGGKYANISADQRKEIAKNVQLIATGSKLKPCLSIFDKGEGQTPKSLPDTILSLHKGRKKKIPFVQGKYNMGGTGAITFCGEQNFQFILSKRDPKLENNKHVPLNESDETFDRWGFTIVRKRIDSEGLEVFEYLYPDGEILSFKEDNLPILPSDKDIKEWKSKRKIDPYQTTVSNGTYIKLYNYALKKPFSTSIESQLLYRLEILLPTIGVPIRLVETRYDGIDAPTATAQGMRSRLENTIKRDMENGYPKSSVIKIKGESIEIMRYIFQEGKGERWTKKSGKTGVLFVVNGQTHFIEPRRWFGNKQFGLDYIKNSLMVIVDCSKAPYIENRCFMASRDRLKDTLETKKLFDMIANDLKEDKDLKRLSLERRAKDTAATIEESIQTKESLSQIIKSDPTLLNFVSGLDIPNLFNMDTLEKIKKEYKGDKFASIWHLIKDTNSKINNPKKWAKNLSIRIQYKTNVENSYFSRPDEKGR
;
A
#
# COMPACT_ATOMS: atom_id res chain seq x y z
N MET A 1 24.37 -20.05 25.52
CA MET A 1 24.48 -18.58 25.31
C MET A 1 23.63 -17.88 26.35
N SER A 2 23.96 -16.65 26.73
CA SER A 2 23.03 -15.79 27.47
C SER A 2 21.81 -15.45 26.60
N ASN A 3 20.71 -15.00 27.21
CA ASN A 3 19.51 -14.60 26.45
C ASN A 3 19.80 -13.48 25.44
N GLN A 4 20.68 -12.54 25.78
CA GLN A 4 21.09 -11.45 24.88
C GLN A 4 21.90 -11.97 23.69
N GLU A 5 22.87 -12.87 23.93
CA GLU A 5 23.67 -13.50 22.87
C GLU A 5 22.79 -14.31 21.92
N LEU A 6 21.86 -15.10 22.46
CA LEU A 6 20.91 -15.88 21.67
C LEU A 6 20.02 -14.98 20.81
N CYS A 7 19.46 -13.92 21.40
CA CYS A 7 18.67 -12.93 20.68
C CYS A 7 19.43 -12.33 19.50
N LEU A 8 20.66 -11.86 19.73
CA LEU A 8 21.49 -11.28 18.67
C LEU A 8 21.90 -12.31 17.60
N ALA A 9 22.17 -13.56 17.99
CA ALA A 9 22.46 -14.63 17.05
C ALA A 9 21.27 -14.92 16.12
N LEU A 10 20.06 -14.99 16.66
CA LEU A 10 18.83 -15.17 15.89
C LEU A 10 18.58 -13.98 14.95
N ILE A 11 18.73 -12.75 15.43
CA ILE A 11 18.60 -11.54 14.59
C ILE A 11 19.60 -11.56 13.43
N LYS A 12 20.86 -11.93 13.68
CA LYS A 12 21.93 -11.92 12.67
C LYS A 12 21.85 -13.08 11.68
N SER A 13 21.12 -14.14 12.01
CA SER A 13 20.93 -15.26 11.08
C SER A 13 20.10 -14.87 9.85
N ASP A 14 20.48 -15.37 8.69
CA ASP A 14 19.92 -15.00 7.38
C ASP A 14 19.27 -16.19 6.65
N SER A 15 19.07 -17.30 7.36
CA SER A 15 18.28 -18.44 6.88
C SER A 15 17.65 -19.25 8.01
N GLU A 16 16.59 -20.00 7.68
CA GLU A 16 15.97 -20.96 8.60
C GLU A 16 16.93 -22.05 9.08
N ASP A 17 17.86 -22.50 8.23
CA ASP A 17 18.86 -23.50 8.62
C ASP A 17 19.79 -22.98 9.72
N GLN A 18 20.20 -21.71 9.64
CA GLN A 18 21.01 -21.08 10.67
C GLN A 18 20.22 -20.95 11.98
N VAL A 19 18.96 -20.53 11.91
CA VAL A 19 18.05 -20.49 13.07
C VAL A 19 17.94 -21.87 13.72
N LYS A 20 17.64 -22.90 12.93
CA LYS A 20 17.50 -24.28 13.42
C LYS A 20 18.77 -24.77 14.10
N LYS A 21 19.94 -24.47 13.53
CA LYS A 21 21.23 -24.78 14.15
C LYS A 21 21.39 -24.07 15.50
N ILE A 22 21.16 -22.75 15.57
CA ILE A 22 21.25 -21.96 16.80
C ILE A 22 20.34 -22.54 17.90
N LEU A 23 19.10 -22.90 17.55
CA LEU A 23 18.15 -23.48 18.49
C LEU A 23 18.58 -24.87 18.99
N LYS A 24 19.16 -25.71 18.12
CA LYS A 24 19.71 -27.01 18.51
C LYS A 24 20.93 -26.87 19.43
N ASP A 25 21.87 -26.00 19.07
CA ASP A 25 23.11 -25.78 19.82
C ASP A 25 22.84 -25.22 21.23
N ASN A 26 21.68 -24.59 21.45
CA ASN A 26 21.23 -24.08 22.76
C ASN A 26 20.12 -24.92 23.41
N ASN A 27 19.88 -26.15 22.93
CA ASN A 27 18.87 -27.09 23.47
C ASN A 27 17.40 -26.61 23.43
N TYR A 28 17.09 -25.54 22.68
CA TYR A 28 15.73 -25.02 22.51
C TYR A 28 14.96 -25.66 21.36
N TRP A 29 15.52 -26.65 20.66
CA TRP A 29 14.82 -27.33 19.57
C TRP A 29 13.68 -28.25 20.04
N ASP A 30 13.83 -28.83 21.24
CA ASP A 30 12.90 -29.78 21.85
C ASP A 30 11.52 -29.14 22.11
N HIS A 31 10.44 -29.87 21.79
CA HIS A 31 9.06 -29.40 21.83
C HIS A 31 8.61 -28.96 23.23
N LYS A 32 9.20 -29.50 24.30
CA LYS A 32 8.86 -29.10 25.68
C LYS A 32 9.02 -27.60 25.97
N PHE A 33 9.83 -26.89 25.17
CA PHE A 33 10.04 -25.45 25.30
C PHE A 33 9.12 -24.62 24.39
N TRP A 34 8.18 -25.23 23.69
CA TRP A 34 7.31 -24.57 22.72
C TRP A 34 5.86 -24.71 23.15
N VAL A 35 5.10 -23.64 22.95
CA VAL A 35 3.67 -23.62 23.22
C VAL A 35 2.90 -23.21 21.98
N PRO A 36 1.66 -23.72 21.78
CA PRO A 36 0.83 -23.31 20.66
C PRO A 36 0.63 -21.80 20.60
N TYR A 37 0.64 -21.26 19.39
CA TYR A 37 0.36 -19.85 19.14
C TYR A 37 -1.10 -19.54 19.51
N GLY A 38 -1.33 -18.45 20.24
CA GLY A 38 -2.66 -18.11 20.76
C GLY A 38 -3.12 -19.02 21.91
N ILE A 39 -2.29 -19.15 22.96
CA ILE A 39 -2.61 -19.92 24.18
C ILE A 39 -4.07 -19.70 24.60
N GLY A 40 -4.83 -20.79 24.70
CA GLY A 40 -6.25 -20.79 25.08
C GLY A 40 -7.26 -20.81 23.92
N ASP A 41 -6.83 -20.52 22.69
CA ASP A 41 -7.67 -20.51 21.47
C ASP A 41 -7.15 -21.52 20.42
N VAL A 42 -6.69 -22.70 20.88
CA VAL A 42 -5.85 -23.62 20.10
C VAL A 42 -6.61 -24.41 19.03
N GLU A 43 -7.91 -24.69 19.25
CA GLU A 43 -8.68 -25.67 18.47
C GLU A 43 -8.85 -25.35 16.96
N ASN A 44 -8.43 -24.18 16.46
CA ASN A 44 -8.47 -23.83 15.04
C ASN A 44 -7.36 -22.84 14.59
N SER A 45 -6.20 -22.86 15.25
CA SER A 45 -5.11 -21.91 14.96
C SER A 45 -4.59 -22.03 13.52
N SER A 46 -4.30 -23.23 13.01
CA SER A 46 -3.73 -23.41 11.67
C SER A 46 -4.66 -23.03 10.53
N GLY A 47 -5.96 -23.30 10.67
CA GLY A 47 -6.99 -22.79 9.74
C GLY A 47 -7.02 -21.26 9.69
N THR A 48 -6.73 -20.61 10.82
CA THR A 48 -6.61 -19.15 10.91
C THR A 48 -5.36 -18.65 10.19
N PHE A 49 -4.20 -19.29 10.31
CA PHE A 49 -2.98 -18.85 9.61
C PHE A 49 -3.10 -19.00 8.09
N ASN A 50 -3.57 -20.16 7.61
CA ASN A 50 -3.56 -20.50 6.18
C ASN A 50 -4.67 -19.81 5.37
N ASN A 51 -5.77 -19.37 6.00
CA ASN A 51 -6.89 -18.73 5.30
C ASN A 51 -6.86 -17.19 5.32
N GLN A 52 -5.86 -16.57 5.97
CA GLN A 52 -5.83 -15.11 6.14
C GLN A 52 -5.52 -14.36 4.85
N GLN A 53 -4.49 -14.80 4.11
CA GLN A 53 -3.98 -14.08 2.95
C GLN A 53 -3.50 -15.07 1.87
N SER A 54 -3.91 -14.82 0.63
CA SER A 54 -3.51 -15.63 -0.53
C SER A 54 -2.21 -15.13 -1.21
N SER A 55 -1.65 -14.01 -0.74
CA SER A 55 -0.48 -13.38 -1.35
C SER A 55 0.50 -12.81 -0.33
N SER A 56 1.80 -13.06 -0.55
CA SER A 56 2.88 -12.66 0.37
C SER A 56 3.06 -11.15 0.48
N ASP A 57 2.81 -10.39 -0.59
CA ASP A 57 2.85 -8.92 -0.54
C ASP A 57 1.73 -8.32 0.32
N LEU A 58 0.49 -8.84 0.21
CA LEU A 58 -0.63 -8.40 1.05
C LEU A 58 -0.41 -8.81 2.52
N ALA A 59 0.08 -10.03 2.77
CA ALA A 59 0.41 -10.48 4.12
C ALA A 59 1.52 -9.64 4.77
N LEU A 60 2.54 -9.24 4.00
CA LEU A 60 3.57 -8.32 4.46
C LEU A 60 2.99 -6.95 4.83
N VAL A 61 2.05 -6.43 4.03
CA VAL A 61 1.39 -5.15 4.31
C VAL A 61 0.64 -5.17 5.64
N GLU A 62 0.05 -6.29 6.06
CA GLU A 62 -0.61 -6.39 7.38
C GLU A 62 0.36 -6.13 8.55
N LYS A 63 1.58 -6.68 8.48
CA LYS A 63 2.62 -6.45 9.50
C LYS A 63 3.06 -4.99 9.52
N ILE A 64 3.23 -4.39 8.34
CA ILE A 64 3.57 -2.97 8.18
C ILE A 64 2.46 -2.07 8.74
N VAL A 65 1.19 -2.39 8.47
CA VAL A 65 0.04 -1.62 8.98
C VAL A 65 -0.06 -1.72 10.50
N ASN A 66 0.23 -2.88 11.09
CA ASN A 66 0.32 -3.03 12.53
C ASN A 66 1.45 -2.18 13.14
N SER A 67 2.59 -2.07 12.45
CA SER A 67 3.71 -1.19 12.83
C SER A 67 3.29 0.29 12.81
N ILE A 68 2.60 0.72 11.76
CA ILE A 68 2.04 2.08 11.65
C ILE A 68 1.08 2.37 12.80
N ASP A 69 0.15 1.45 13.08
CA ASP A 69 -0.78 1.57 14.19
C ASP A 69 -0.04 1.69 15.52
N ALA A 70 1.01 0.89 15.75
CA ALA A 70 1.81 0.94 16.97
C ALA A 70 2.49 2.30 17.17
N ILE A 71 2.95 2.96 16.09
CA ILE A 71 3.45 4.34 16.16
C ILE A 71 2.34 5.31 16.59
N LEU A 72 1.18 5.26 15.93
CA LEU A 72 0.08 6.19 16.21
C LEU A 72 -0.48 5.99 17.63
N MET A 73 -0.56 4.74 18.09
CA MET A 73 -0.94 4.38 19.46
C MET A 73 0.07 4.92 20.46
N ASN A 74 1.37 4.71 20.23
CA ASN A 74 2.43 5.24 21.08
C ASN A 74 2.33 6.77 21.22
N LYS A 75 2.13 7.48 20.11
CA LYS A 75 1.95 8.95 20.13
C LYS A 75 0.71 9.40 20.90
N CYS A 76 -0.35 8.59 20.88
CA CYS A 76 -1.56 8.83 21.65
C CYS A 76 -1.28 8.66 23.16
N TYR A 77 -0.65 7.56 23.56
CA TYR A 77 -0.29 7.30 24.95
C TYR A 77 0.75 8.28 25.49
N GLN A 78 1.80 8.61 24.74
CA GLN A 78 2.79 9.64 25.13
C GLN A 78 2.17 11.02 25.41
N LYS A 79 0.95 11.29 24.92
CA LYS A 79 0.19 12.51 25.20
C LYS A 79 -0.86 12.34 26.31
N ASP A 80 -0.84 11.22 27.04
CA ASP A 80 -1.84 10.81 28.04
C ASP A 80 -3.28 10.82 27.50
N ILE A 81 -3.46 10.31 26.28
CA ILE A 81 -4.77 10.21 25.63
C ILE A 81 -5.13 8.74 25.47
N ASP A 82 -6.25 8.32 26.08
CA ASP A 82 -6.88 7.03 25.75
C ASP A 82 -7.27 7.01 24.26
N PRO A 83 -6.72 6.09 23.44
CA PRO A 83 -7.02 5.94 22.02
C PRO A 83 -8.50 5.70 21.68
N LYS A 84 -9.30 5.24 22.65
CA LYS A 84 -10.74 4.99 22.50
C LYS A 84 -11.59 6.18 22.97
N SER A 85 -10.98 7.17 23.61
CA SER A 85 -11.71 8.31 24.17
C SER A 85 -12.15 9.31 23.09
N PRO A 86 -13.12 10.19 23.41
CA PRO A 86 -13.48 11.30 22.53
C PRO A 86 -12.31 12.26 22.20
N SER A 87 -11.28 12.33 23.05
CA SER A 87 -10.10 13.19 22.88
C SER A 87 -9.08 12.65 21.87
N ALA A 88 -9.23 11.38 21.47
CA ALA A 88 -8.42 10.75 20.44
C ALA A 88 -8.69 11.36 19.05
N PRO A 89 -7.69 11.37 18.13
CA PRO A 89 -7.90 11.83 16.77
C PRO A 89 -9.04 11.08 16.08
N LYS A 90 -9.96 11.79 15.42
CA LYS A 90 -11.18 11.17 14.84
C LYS A 90 -10.97 10.35 13.59
N ASN A 91 -9.79 10.39 12.99
CA ASN A 91 -9.39 9.62 11.82
C ASN A 91 -7.87 9.72 11.64
N MET A 92 -7.34 8.95 10.68
CA MET A 92 -5.91 8.92 10.36
C MET A 92 -5.37 10.30 9.94
N GLU A 93 -6.12 11.07 9.15
CA GLU A 93 -5.74 12.44 8.73
C GLU A 93 -5.46 13.35 9.94
N LYS A 94 -6.36 13.32 10.93
CA LYS A 94 -6.24 14.10 12.17
C LYS A 94 -5.13 13.58 13.08
N ALA A 95 -4.88 12.27 13.10
CA ALA A 95 -3.76 11.71 13.87
C ALA A 95 -2.42 12.15 13.29
N ILE A 96 -2.26 12.06 11.97
CA ILE A 96 -1.06 12.49 11.27
C ILE A 96 -0.78 13.97 11.54
N TYR A 97 -1.79 14.83 11.42
CA TYR A 97 -1.68 16.25 11.75
C TYR A 97 -1.28 16.48 13.21
N LYS A 98 -2.01 15.86 14.16
CA LYS A 98 -1.77 16.06 15.61
C LYS A 98 -0.41 15.54 16.10
N PHE A 99 0.10 14.47 15.50
CA PHE A 99 1.28 13.77 16.00
C PHE A 99 2.58 14.07 15.24
N PHE A 100 2.48 14.52 13.99
CA PHE A 100 3.63 14.81 13.13
C PHE A 100 3.63 16.21 12.52
N ASP A 101 2.63 17.04 12.85
CA ASP A 101 2.48 18.41 12.32
C ASP A 101 2.43 18.46 10.78
N VAL A 102 1.82 17.43 10.18
CA VAL A 102 1.66 17.37 8.72
C VAL A 102 0.27 17.87 8.36
N TYR A 103 0.21 19.10 7.84
CA TYR A 103 -1.05 19.75 7.48
C TYR A 103 -1.92 18.87 6.58
N GLY A 104 -3.21 18.82 6.88
CA GLY A 104 -4.18 18.02 6.14
C GLY A 104 -3.90 16.50 6.15
N GLY A 105 -2.99 16.01 6.99
CA GLY A 105 -2.62 14.60 7.07
C GLY A 105 -1.96 14.05 5.82
N LYS A 106 -1.39 14.92 4.97
CA LYS A 106 -0.83 14.56 3.67
C LYS A 106 0.66 14.83 3.63
N TYR A 107 1.44 13.76 3.48
CA TYR A 107 2.90 13.85 3.37
C TYR A 107 3.40 14.64 2.16
N ALA A 108 2.49 14.97 1.23
CA ALA A 108 2.75 15.90 0.15
C ALA A 108 3.13 17.31 0.66
N ASN A 109 2.70 17.67 1.87
CA ASN A 109 2.78 19.04 2.37
C ASN A 109 4.06 19.34 3.17
N ILE A 110 4.98 18.38 3.23
CA ILE A 110 6.25 18.52 3.96
C ILE A 110 7.45 18.21 3.04
N SER A 111 8.66 18.52 3.48
CA SER A 111 9.89 18.27 2.71
C SER A 111 10.23 16.78 2.62
N ALA A 112 11.10 16.42 1.66
CA ALA A 112 11.59 15.05 1.55
C ALA A 112 12.36 14.60 2.80
N ASP A 113 13.09 15.50 3.45
CA ASP A 113 13.87 15.16 4.64
C ASP A 113 12.99 15.00 5.87
N GLN A 114 11.97 15.85 6.05
CA GLN A 114 10.95 15.65 7.08
C GLN A 114 10.26 14.28 6.92
N ARG A 115 9.91 13.90 5.69
CA ARG A 115 9.35 12.56 5.42
C ARG A 115 10.31 11.43 5.79
N LYS A 116 11.60 11.55 5.46
CA LYS A 116 12.62 10.54 5.81
C LYS A 116 12.76 10.40 7.33
N GLU A 117 12.76 11.51 8.07
CA GLU A 117 12.84 11.47 9.53
C GLU A 117 11.63 10.80 10.17
N ILE A 118 10.41 11.10 9.69
CA ILE A 118 9.21 10.38 10.14
C ILE A 118 9.31 8.89 9.76
N ALA A 119 9.82 8.58 8.56
CA ALA A 119 9.96 7.22 8.07
C ALA A 119 10.90 6.34 8.91
N LYS A 120 11.86 6.91 9.64
CA LYS A 120 12.74 6.13 10.53
C LYS A 120 11.99 5.41 11.65
N ASN A 121 10.77 5.85 11.96
CA ASN A 121 9.92 5.19 12.96
C ASN A 121 9.42 3.82 12.50
N VAL A 122 9.34 3.53 11.20
CA VAL A 122 8.95 2.22 10.66
C VAL A 122 9.91 1.82 9.54
N GLN A 123 10.67 0.76 9.72
CA GLN A 123 11.67 0.31 8.76
C GLN A 123 11.38 -1.09 8.24
N LEU A 124 11.53 -1.29 6.93
CA LEU A 124 11.56 -2.59 6.27
C LEU A 124 12.97 -2.84 5.73
N ILE A 125 13.63 -3.85 6.27
CA ILE A 125 15.04 -4.14 6.02
C ILE A 125 15.14 -5.52 5.38
N ALA A 126 15.89 -5.63 4.28
CA ALA A 126 16.13 -6.92 3.63
C ALA A 126 17.57 -7.40 3.86
N THR A 127 17.71 -8.64 4.34
CA THR A 127 18.99 -9.33 4.56
C THR A 127 18.98 -10.73 3.94
N GLY A 128 20.12 -11.43 3.95
CA GLY A 128 20.23 -12.79 3.41
C GLY A 128 20.05 -12.90 1.90
N SER A 129 19.32 -13.92 1.45
CA SER A 129 19.21 -14.27 0.04
C SER A 129 18.51 -13.21 -0.82
N LYS A 130 19.01 -13.02 -2.05
CA LYS A 130 18.41 -12.12 -3.05
C LYS A 130 17.05 -12.60 -3.55
N LEU A 131 16.77 -13.91 -3.53
CA LEU A 131 15.51 -14.48 -4.05
C LEU A 131 14.49 -14.77 -2.95
N LYS A 132 14.95 -15.25 -1.80
CA LYS A 132 14.15 -15.53 -0.60
C LYS A 132 14.76 -14.77 0.59
N PRO A 133 14.62 -13.43 0.62
CA PRO A 133 15.25 -12.60 1.66
C PRO A 133 14.72 -12.94 3.05
N CYS A 134 15.52 -12.62 4.06
CA CYS A 134 14.93 -12.32 5.35
C CYS A 134 14.42 -10.89 5.35
N LEU A 135 13.16 -10.68 5.74
CA LEU A 135 12.57 -9.35 5.84
C LEU A 135 12.36 -9.01 7.31
N SER A 136 12.98 -7.91 7.74
CA SER A 136 12.82 -7.41 9.10
C SER A 136 11.99 -6.14 9.09
N ILE A 137 10.98 -6.09 9.94
CA ILE A 137 10.10 -4.95 10.15
C ILE A 137 10.37 -4.43 11.54
N PHE A 138 10.84 -3.20 11.63
CA PHE A 138 11.04 -2.51 12.89
C PHE A 138 10.06 -1.36 13.01
N ASP A 139 9.45 -1.21 14.19
CA ASP A 139 8.71 -0.02 14.57
C ASP A 139 9.20 0.53 15.90
N LYS A 140 9.34 1.86 15.98
CA LYS A 140 9.59 2.59 17.23
C LYS A 140 8.28 2.94 17.94
N GLY A 141 7.36 1.99 17.96
CA GLY A 141 6.02 2.14 18.52
C GLY A 141 5.99 1.95 20.02
N GLU A 142 4.82 1.56 20.51
CA GLU A 142 4.58 1.35 21.93
C GLU A 142 5.41 0.19 22.49
N GLY A 143 5.83 -0.77 21.65
CA GLY A 143 6.45 -2.01 22.10
C GLY A 143 5.52 -2.86 22.95
N GLN A 144 6.01 -4.00 23.43
CA GLN A 144 5.32 -4.89 24.36
C GLN A 144 6.33 -5.33 25.42
N THR A 145 5.85 -5.64 26.62
CA THR A 145 6.68 -6.25 27.67
C THR A 145 6.76 -7.75 27.43
N PRO A 146 7.78 -8.45 27.96
CA PRO A 146 7.82 -9.92 27.96
C PRO A 146 6.50 -10.55 28.43
N LYS A 147 5.90 -10.05 29.52
CA LYS A 147 4.62 -10.55 30.04
C LYS A 147 3.41 -10.25 29.16
N SER A 148 3.40 -9.13 28.42
CA SER A 148 2.25 -8.76 27.57
C SER A 148 2.28 -9.41 26.19
N LEU A 149 3.42 -9.95 25.74
CA LEU A 149 3.58 -10.56 24.41
C LEU A 149 2.58 -11.71 24.13
N PRO A 150 2.37 -12.69 25.05
CA PRO A 150 1.39 -13.78 24.88
C PRO A 150 -0.04 -13.30 24.60
N ASP A 151 -0.47 -12.21 25.24
CA ASP A 151 -1.82 -11.65 25.11
C ASP A 151 -1.97 -10.59 24.01
N THR A 152 -0.87 -10.25 23.33
CA THR A 152 -0.83 -9.21 22.30
C THR A 152 -0.38 -9.80 20.96
N ILE A 153 0.90 -9.69 20.62
CA ILE A 153 1.44 -10.10 19.32
C ILE A 153 1.24 -11.61 19.10
N LEU A 154 1.43 -12.41 20.15
CA LEU A 154 1.35 -13.88 20.11
C LEU A 154 -0.06 -14.44 20.32
N SER A 155 -1.05 -13.56 20.44
CA SER A 155 -2.45 -13.94 20.57
C SER A 155 -3.14 -14.09 19.21
N LEU A 156 -4.19 -14.91 19.17
CA LEU A 156 -5.14 -14.94 18.07
C LEU A 156 -6.37 -14.13 18.48
N HIS A 157 -6.85 -13.25 17.60
CA HIS A 157 -8.10 -12.51 17.77
C HIS A 157 -8.22 -11.57 19.00
N LYS A 158 -7.21 -11.47 19.89
CA LYS A 158 -7.21 -10.49 20.98
C LYS A 158 -6.79 -9.11 20.45
N GLY A 159 -7.57 -8.10 20.84
CA GLY A 159 -7.44 -6.72 20.37
C GLY A 159 -8.66 -6.28 19.56
N ARG A 160 -9.40 -5.30 20.07
CA ARG A 160 -10.55 -4.70 19.36
C ARG A 160 -10.19 -3.28 18.89
N LYS A 161 -9.30 -3.20 17.88
CA LYS A 161 -8.94 -1.93 17.22
C LYS A 161 -10.12 -1.23 16.53
N LYS A 162 -11.24 -1.93 16.30
CA LYS A 162 -12.49 -1.36 15.74
C LYS A 162 -12.98 -0.08 16.43
N LYS A 163 -12.73 0.08 17.73
CA LYS A 163 -13.13 1.28 18.51
C LYS A 163 -12.16 2.45 18.38
N ILE A 164 -11.01 2.26 17.76
CA ILE A 164 -9.97 3.29 17.63
C ILE A 164 -10.11 3.91 16.23
N PRO A 165 -10.51 5.19 16.12
CA PRO A 165 -10.94 5.74 14.84
C PRO A 165 -9.79 6.09 13.88
N PHE A 166 -8.56 6.23 14.39
CA PHE A 166 -7.40 6.69 13.63
C PHE A 166 -6.42 5.59 13.20
N VAL A 167 -6.65 4.34 13.62
CA VAL A 167 -5.82 3.20 13.18
C VAL A 167 -6.16 2.81 11.75
N GLN A 168 -5.14 2.35 11.03
CA GLN A 168 -5.25 1.88 9.67
C GLN A 168 -5.74 0.42 9.65
N GLY A 169 -5.20 -0.44 10.53
CA GLY A 169 -5.54 -1.86 10.64
C GLY A 169 -6.75 -2.17 11.53
N LYS A 170 -7.98 -1.84 11.10
CA LYS A 170 -9.19 -2.00 11.94
C LYS A 170 -9.58 -3.44 12.27
N TYR A 171 -9.24 -4.40 11.40
CA TYR A 171 -9.83 -5.74 11.44
C TYR A 171 -9.02 -6.79 12.20
N ASN A 172 -7.79 -6.51 12.67
CA ASN A 172 -6.96 -7.44 13.46
C ASN A 172 -6.94 -8.89 12.92
N MET A 173 -7.00 -9.04 11.60
CA MET A 173 -7.30 -10.30 10.93
C MET A 173 -6.16 -10.83 10.08
N GLY A 174 -4.97 -10.20 10.08
CA GLY A 174 -3.91 -10.53 9.12
C GLY A 174 -2.51 -10.64 9.70
N GLY A 175 -2.34 -10.45 11.02
CA GLY A 175 -1.03 -10.39 11.65
C GLY A 175 -0.25 -11.69 11.58
N THR A 176 -0.90 -12.85 11.49
CA THR A 176 -0.25 -14.16 11.49
C THR A 176 -0.07 -14.75 10.09
N GLY A 177 -0.85 -14.30 9.11
CA GLY A 177 -0.81 -14.78 7.72
C GLY A 177 0.51 -14.51 6.98
N ALA A 178 1.37 -13.61 7.47
CA ALA A 178 2.71 -13.44 6.89
C ALA A 178 3.61 -14.67 7.15
N ILE A 179 3.44 -15.34 8.29
CA ILE A 179 4.32 -16.45 8.72
C ILE A 179 4.28 -17.60 7.71
N THR A 180 3.13 -17.85 7.07
CA THR A 180 2.93 -18.93 6.10
C THR A 180 3.79 -18.79 4.83
N PHE A 181 4.32 -17.58 4.58
CA PHE A 181 5.21 -17.28 3.45
C PHE A 181 6.69 -17.25 3.83
N CYS A 182 7.05 -17.57 5.07
CA CYS A 182 8.44 -17.84 5.45
C CYS A 182 8.91 -19.19 4.86
N GLY A 183 10.13 -19.64 5.15
CA GLY A 183 10.66 -20.90 4.62
C GLY A 183 9.86 -22.13 5.06
N GLU A 184 10.44 -23.31 4.87
CA GLU A 184 9.75 -24.58 5.11
C GLU A 184 9.29 -24.77 6.57
N GLN A 185 10.05 -24.23 7.51
CA GLN A 185 9.77 -24.25 8.95
C GLN A 185 8.91 -23.06 9.41
N ASN A 186 8.63 -22.11 8.51
CA ASN A 186 7.86 -20.91 8.75
C ASN A 186 8.38 -20.09 9.94
N PHE A 187 9.69 -19.88 10.03
CA PHE A 187 10.26 -19.14 11.15
C PHE A 187 9.89 -17.64 11.11
N GLN A 188 9.45 -17.12 12.25
CA GLN A 188 9.34 -15.69 12.52
C GLN A 188 9.94 -15.38 13.88
N PHE A 189 10.94 -14.52 13.92
CA PHE A 189 11.49 -13.97 15.16
C PHE A 189 10.74 -12.70 15.55
N ILE A 190 10.49 -12.54 16.85
CA ILE A 190 9.83 -11.39 17.44
C ILE A 190 10.69 -10.91 18.60
N LEU A 191 11.01 -9.62 18.62
CA LEU A 191 11.65 -8.92 19.73
C LEU A 191 10.81 -7.67 20.03
N SER A 192 10.56 -7.38 21.30
CA SER A 192 9.86 -6.16 21.70
C SER A 192 10.33 -5.64 23.06
N LYS A 193 10.34 -4.32 23.21
CA LYS A 193 10.49 -3.62 24.49
C LYS A 193 9.55 -2.45 24.52
N ARG A 194 8.78 -2.34 25.59
CA ARG A 194 7.83 -1.25 25.86
C ARG A 194 8.56 0.10 25.84
N ASP A 195 7.92 1.12 25.30
CA ASP A 195 8.44 2.50 25.35
C ASP A 195 8.59 2.95 26.82
N PRO A 196 9.82 3.29 27.28
CA PRO A 196 10.05 3.71 28.66
C PRO A 196 9.20 4.91 29.09
N LYS A 197 8.76 5.74 28.14
CA LYS A 197 7.87 6.88 28.43
C LYS A 197 6.47 6.48 28.91
N LEU A 198 6.15 5.19 28.90
CA LEU A 198 4.83 4.65 29.23
C LEU A 198 4.76 3.98 30.61
N GLU A 199 5.82 4.01 31.41
CA GLU A 199 5.95 3.25 32.68
C GLU A 199 4.82 3.48 33.68
N ASN A 200 4.21 4.67 33.67
CA ASN A 200 3.11 5.04 34.56
C ASN A 200 1.86 5.49 33.79
N ASN A 201 1.73 5.07 32.53
CA ASN A 201 0.62 5.49 31.71
C ASN A 201 -0.63 4.64 31.99
N LYS A 202 -1.62 5.24 32.67
CA LYS A 202 -2.90 4.60 33.03
C LYS A 202 -3.75 4.13 31.84
N HIS A 203 -3.45 4.57 30.63
CA HIS A 203 -4.20 4.22 29.42
C HIS A 203 -3.59 3.03 28.69
N VAL A 204 -2.35 2.66 28.99
CA VAL A 204 -1.71 1.48 28.39
C VAL A 204 -2.29 0.24 29.05
N PRO A 205 -2.81 -0.73 28.27
CA PRO A 205 -3.27 -1.99 28.82
C PRO A 205 -2.05 -2.81 29.26
N LEU A 206 -1.69 -2.72 30.54
CA LEU A 206 -0.66 -3.52 31.18
C LEU A 206 -1.30 -4.41 32.25
N ASN A 207 -0.62 -5.51 32.56
CA ASN A 207 -0.87 -6.25 33.80
C ASN A 207 -0.44 -5.35 34.98
N GLU A 208 -1.18 -5.37 36.09
CA GLU A 208 -0.79 -4.64 37.29
C GLU A 208 0.63 -5.06 37.71
N SER A 209 1.53 -4.08 37.90
CA SER A 209 2.92 -4.31 38.34
C SER A 209 3.72 -5.30 37.47
N ASP A 210 3.78 -5.05 36.16
CA ASP A 210 4.65 -5.80 35.24
C ASP A 210 6.14 -5.48 35.48
N GLU A 211 6.82 -6.34 36.24
CA GLU A 211 8.26 -6.22 36.55
C GLU A 211 9.18 -6.43 35.35
N THR A 212 8.64 -6.78 34.19
CA THR A 212 9.40 -6.95 32.94
C THR A 212 9.35 -5.71 32.05
N PHE A 213 8.79 -4.60 32.53
CA PHE A 213 8.60 -3.37 31.77
C PHE A 213 9.88 -2.83 31.11
N ASP A 214 11.01 -2.88 31.82
CA ASP A 214 12.30 -2.35 31.36
C ASP A 214 13.13 -3.36 30.53
N ARG A 215 12.59 -4.57 30.29
CA ARG A 215 13.29 -5.68 29.64
C ARG A 215 12.93 -5.78 28.16
N TRP A 216 13.89 -6.26 27.37
CA TRP A 216 13.63 -6.79 26.03
C TRP A 216 13.08 -8.20 26.15
N GLY A 217 11.95 -8.48 25.52
CA GLY A 217 11.37 -9.81 25.39
C GLY A 217 11.48 -10.30 23.96
N PHE A 218 11.87 -11.56 23.76
CA PHE A 218 11.93 -12.16 22.43
C PHE A 218 11.46 -13.60 22.41
N THR A 219 10.98 -14.02 21.24
CA THR A 219 10.63 -15.40 20.96
C THR A 219 10.79 -15.68 19.47
N ILE A 220 10.70 -16.94 19.10
CA ILE A 220 10.63 -17.38 17.72
C ILE A 220 9.41 -18.27 17.53
N VAL A 221 8.69 -18.05 16.44
CA VAL A 221 7.55 -18.85 16.00
C VAL A 221 8.02 -19.83 14.94
N ARG A 222 7.49 -21.06 14.96
CA ARG A 222 7.70 -22.06 13.91
C ARG A 222 6.40 -22.79 13.58
N LYS A 223 6.37 -23.42 12.41
CA LYS A 223 5.40 -24.47 12.07
C LYS A 223 6.00 -25.83 12.36
N ARG A 224 5.20 -26.70 12.96
CA ARG A 224 5.47 -28.12 13.16
C ARG A 224 4.33 -28.94 12.59
N ILE A 225 4.58 -30.21 12.29
CA ILE A 225 3.55 -31.21 12.04
C ILE A 225 3.41 -32.06 13.31
N ASP A 226 2.19 -32.22 13.81
CA ASP A 226 1.92 -33.06 14.97
C ASP A 226 1.81 -34.56 14.63
N SER A 227 1.54 -35.39 15.64
CA SER A 227 1.41 -36.85 15.47
C SER A 227 0.23 -37.26 14.58
N GLU A 228 -0.75 -36.37 14.39
CA GLU A 228 -1.93 -36.61 13.54
C GLU A 228 -1.74 -36.05 12.11
N GLY A 229 -0.58 -35.46 11.82
CA GLY A 229 -0.28 -34.86 10.52
C GLY A 229 -0.82 -33.45 10.35
N LEU A 230 -1.32 -32.81 11.42
CA LEU A 230 -1.83 -31.45 11.37
C LEU A 230 -0.69 -30.44 11.53
N GLU A 231 -0.77 -29.34 10.78
CA GLU A 231 0.11 -28.20 10.99
C GLU A 231 -0.23 -27.55 12.33
N VAL A 232 0.79 -27.21 13.12
CA VAL A 232 0.69 -26.47 14.38
C VAL A 232 1.69 -25.34 14.36
N PHE A 233 1.22 -24.12 14.56
CA PHE A 233 2.09 -22.97 14.80
C PHE A 233 2.34 -22.82 16.30
N GLU A 234 3.61 -22.77 16.69
CA GLU A 234 4.05 -22.71 18.08
C GLU A 234 5.17 -21.69 18.23
N TYR A 235 5.36 -21.16 19.44
CA TYR A 235 6.44 -20.22 19.76
C TYR A 235 7.26 -20.67 20.96
N LEU A 236 8.52 -20.27 20.97
CA LEU A 236 9.48 -20.60 22.03
C LEU A 236 9.11 -19.89 23.34
N TYR A 237 8.86 -20.68 24.38
CA TYR A 237 8.33 -20.25 25.68
C TYR A 237 8.88 -21.16 26.79
N PRO A 238 10.21 -21.19 26.99
CA PRO A 238 10.84 -22.06 27.98
C PRO A 238 10.41 -21.67 29.39
N ASP A 239 10.22 -22.66 30.24
CA ASP A 239 9.88 -22.50 31.66
C ASP A 239 8.63 -21.66 31.93
N GLY A 240 7.73 -21.56 30.94
CA GLY A 240 6.49 -20.81 31.09
C GLY A 240 6.65 -19.30 30.98
N GLU A 241 7.75 -18.80 30.37
CA GLU A 241 8.01 -17.36 30.20
C GLU A 241 8.58 -17.00 28.81
N ILE A 242 8.42 -15.73 28.42
CA ILE A 242 9.13 -15.16 27.26
C ILE A 242 10.59 -14.93 27.64
N LEU A 243 11.51 -15.41 26.80
CA LEU A 243 12.95 -15.14 26.96
C LEU A 243 13.19 -13.63 27.00
N SER A 244 13.90 -13.17 28.03
CA SER A 244 14.11 -11.75 28.24
C SER A 244 15.46 -11.42 28.86
N PHE A 245 15.89 -10.18 28.67
CA PHE A 245 17.12 -9.63 29.23
C PHE A 245 16.99 -8.11 29.38
N LYS A 246 17.80 -7.53 30.27
CA LYS A 246 17.86 -6.08 30.49
C LYS A 246 18.99 -5.49 29.67
N GLU A 247 18.65 -4.51 28.83
CA GLU A 247 19.61 -3.76 28.01
C GLU A 247 18.96 -2.44 27.61
N ASP A 248 19.73 -1.36 27.62
CA ASP A 248 19.21 -0.03 27.30
C ASP A 248 19.14 0.19 25.80
N ASN A 249 20.11 -0.32 25.04
CA ASN A 249 20.25 -0.07 23.62
C ASN A 249 20.70 -1.33 22.85
N LEU A 250 19.99 -1.68 21.78
CA LEU A 250 20.30 -2.84 20.95
C LEU A 250 20.71 -2.46 19.52
N PRO A 251 21.88 -2.90 19.01
CA PRO A 251 22.36 -2.61 17.66
C PRO A 251 21.70 -3.54 16.63
N ILE A 252 20.46 -3.26 16.29
CA ILE A 252 19.62 -4.15 15.45
C ILE A 252 19.13 -3.47 14.17
N LEU A 253 19.54 -2.23 13.92
CA LEU A 253 19.18 -1.48 12.71
C LEU A 253 20.39 -1.21 11.81
N PRO A 254 20.15 -0.98 10.51
CA PRO A 254 21.21 -0.67 9.56
C PRO A 254 21.98 0.59 9.95
N SER A 255 23.27 0.60 9.63
CA SER A 255 24.17 1.71 9.93
C SER A 255 23.76 3.01 9.25
N ASP A 256 23.41 4.02 10.05
CA ASP A 256 23.12 5.37 9.55
C ASP A 256 24.35 6.00 8.88
N LYS A 257 25.55 5.69 9.37
CA LYS A 257 26.81 6.14 8.77
C LYS A 257 26.97 5.54 7.38
N ASP A 258 26.81 4.23 7.25
CA ASP A 258 26.96 3.53 5.98
C ASP A 258 25.92 3.99 4.96
N ILE A 259 24.68 4.23 5.40
CA ILE A 259 23.62 4.78 4.56
C ILE A 259 23.96 6.18 4.08
N LYS A 260 24.60 7.03 4.90
CA LYS A 260 25.04 8.37 4.49
C LYS A 260 26.21 8.31 3.50
N GLU A 261 27.14 7.39 3.74
CA GLU A 261 28.38 7.24 2.97
C GLU A 261 28.27 6.21 1.82
N TRP A 262 27.04 5.76 1.49
CA TRP A 262 26.80 4.59 0.64
C TRP A 262 27.46 4.66 -0.75
N LYS A 263 27.65 5.86 -1.32
CA LYS A 263 28.34 6.02 -2.61
C LYS A 263 29.80 5.56 -2.55
N SER A 264 30.43 5.74 -1.40
CA SER A 264 31.83 5.35 -1.14
C SER A 264 31.93 3.97 -0.50
N LYS A 265 30.86 3.50 0.16
CA LYS A 265 30.84 2.24 0.89
C LYS A 265 30.16 1.15 0.09
N ARG A 266 30.87 0.05 -0.17
CA ARG A 266 30.34 -1.06 -0.98
C ARG A 266 29.20 -1.83 -0.31
N LYS A 267 29.14 -1.89 1.04
CA LYS A 267 28.16 -2.70 1.76
C LYS A 267 27.71 -2.01 3.05
N ILE A 268 26.41 -2.05 3.31
CA ILE A 268 25.79 -1.51 4.52
C ILE A 268 25.74 -2.61 5.58
N ASP A 269 26.22 -2.31 6.78
CA ASP A 269 26.03 -3.18 7.94
C ASP A 269 24.55 -3.10 8.40
N PRO A 270 23.79 -4.22 8.39
CA PRO A 270 22.40 -4.24 8.83
C PRO A 270 22.20 -4.15 10.35
N TYR A 271 23.24 -4.27 11.19
CA TYR A 271 23.11 -4.41 12.64
C TYR A 271 24.11 -3.53 13.42
N GLN A 272 24.04 -2.21 13.22
CA GLN A 272 24.94 -1.26 13.87
C GLN A 272 24.22 -0.13 14.62
N THR A 273 23.15 0.42 14.05
CA THR A 273 22.39 1.50 14.68
C THR A 273 21.58 0.95 15.85
N THR A 274 21.68 1.62 17.00
CA THR A 274 21.05 1.18 18.24
C THR A 274 19.63 1.74 18.42
N VAL A 275 18.78 0.98 19.11
CA VAL A 275 17.44 1.40 19.53
C VAL A 275 17.17 1.04 20.97
N SER A 276 16.35 1.86 21.63
CA SER A 276 16.01 1.73 23.05
C SER A 276 14.73 0.96 23.34
N ASN A 277 13.82 0.90 22.37
CA ASN A 277 12.49 0.33 22.50
C ASN A 277 11.83 0.13 21.13
N GLY A 278 10.67 -0.52 21.12
CA GLY A 278 9.88 -0.77 19.93
C GLY A 278 9.68 -2.27 19.69
N THR A 279 9.23 -2.63 18.49
CA THR A 279 9.05 -4.03 18.07
C THR A 279 9.86 -4.29 16.82
N TYR A 280 10.51 -5.46 16.78
CA TYR A 280 11.28 -5.96 15.66
C TYR A 280 10.78 -7.36 15.30
N ILE A 281 10.28 -7.54 14.08
CA ILE A 281 9.80 -8.81 13.56
C ILE A 281 10.66 -9.20 12.36
N LYS A 282 11.30 -10.38 12.41
CA LYS A 282 12.07 -10.92 11.28
C LYS A 282 11.39 -12.16 10.72
N LEU A 283 11.08 -12.09 9.42
CA LEU A 283 10.50 -13.16 8.62
C LEU A 283 11.63 -13.83 7.83
N TYR A 284 11.90 -15.12 8.09
CA TYR A 284 13.03 -15.81 7.48
C TYR A 284 12.66 -16.42 6.13
N ASN A 285 13.57 -16.27 5.16
CA ASN A 285 13.43 -16.82 3.80
C ASN A 285 12.06 -16.54 3.14
N TYR A 286 11.60 -15.29 3.23
CA TYR A 286 10.27 -14.86 2.84
C TYR A 286 10.02 -14.97 1.32
N ALA A 287 8.91 -15.59 0.95
CA ALA A 287 8.53 -15.94 -0.41
C ALA A 287 7.86 -14.78 -1.17
N LEU A 288 8.58 -13.66 -1.36
CA LEU A 288 8.14 -12.61 -2.27
C LEU A 288 8.18 -13.11 -3.73
N LYS A 289 7.06 -12.94 -4.44
CA LYS A 289 7.00 -13.24 -5.88
C LYS A 289 7.86 -12.24 -6.66
N LYS A 290 8.56 -12.70 -7.70
CA LYS A 290 9.20 -11.80 -8.65
C LYS A 290 8.14 -10.89 -9.31
N PRO A 291 8.44 -9.61 -9.56
CA PRO A 291 9.74 -8.96 -9.38
C PRO A 291 10.00 -8.37 -7.98
N PHE A 292 9.11 -8.56 -7.00
CA PHE A 292 9.19 -7.88 -5.71
C PHE A 292 10.31 -8.38 -4.78
N SER A 293 10.83 -9.59 -5.01
CA SER A 293 11.94 -10.15 -4.23
C SER A 293 13.31 -9.58 -4.58
N THR A 294 13.48 -8.94 -5.76
CA THR A 294 14.80 -8.52 -6.24
C THR A 294 15.37 -7.41 -5.38
N SER A 295 14.90 -6.16 -5.51
CA SER A 295 15.36 -5.05 -4.69
C SER A 295 14.17 -4.35 -4.06
N ILE A 296 14.18 -4.27 -2.72
CA ILE A 296 12.98 -3.85 -1.98
C ILE A 296 12.70 -2.36 -2.17
N GLU A 297 13.74 -1.56 -2.33
CA GLU A 297 13.69 -0.11 -2.51
C GLU A 297 13.22 0.32 -3.91
N SER A 298 13.04 -0.62 -4.84
CA SER A 298 12.49 -0.36 -6.17
C SER A 298 11.12 -1.05 -6.39
N GLN A 299 11.08 -2.34 -6.72
CA GLN A 299 9.87 -3.02 -7.16
C GLN A 299 8.88 -3.22 -6.00
N LEU A 300 9.39 -3.64 -4.83
CA LEU A 300 8.54 -3.79 -3.66
C LEU A 300 8.03 -2.42 -3.18
N LEU A 301 8.85 -1.36 -3.23
CA LEU A 301 8.41 0.00 -2.94
C LEU A 301 7.16 0.37 -3.74
N TYR A 302 7.19 0.26 -5.07
CA TYR A 302 6.02 0.60 -5.89
C TYR A 302 4.82 -0.30 -5.59
N ARG A 303 5.05 -1.57 -5.26
CA ARG A 303 3.98 -2.47 -4.83
C ARG A 303 3.36 -2.01 -3.51
N LEU A 304 4.16 -1.65 -2.52
CA LEU A 304 3.68 -1.11 -1.24
C LEU A 304 2.91 0.20 -1.42
N GLU A 305 3.38 1.10 -2.29
CA GLU A 305 2.68 2.35 -2.59
C GLU A 305 1.27 2.08 -3.17
N ILE A 306 1.14 1.07 -4.04
CA ILE A 306 -0.16 0.65 -4.59
C ILE A 306 -1.05 -0.01 -3.53
N LEU A 307 -0.48 -0.80 -2.63
CA LEU A 307 -1.24 -1.47 -1.56
C LEU A 307 -1.61 -0.50 -0.42
N LEU A 308 -0.87 0.60 -0.26
CA LEU A 308 -1.09 1.65 0.73
C LEU A 308 -1.24 3.04 0.05
N PRO A 309 -2.32 3.31 -0.71
CA PRO A 309 -2.45 4.60 -1.39
C PRO A 309 -2.42 5.81 -0.47
N THR A 310 -2.91 5.65 0.77
CA THR A 310 -2.75 6.63 1.85
C THR A 310 -2.19 5.92 3.08
N ILE A 311 -1.08 6.43 3.61
CA ILE A 311 -0.35 5.77 4.70
C ILE A 311 -0.42 6.60 5.98
N GLY A 312 -0.53 5.93 7.13
CA GLY A 312 -0.53 6.58 8.44
C GLY A 312 0.85 7.10 8.88
N VAL A 313 1.92 6.39 8.55
CA VAL A 313 3.31 6.74 8.84
C VAL A 313 4.18 6.22 7.68
N PRO A 314 5.05 7.03 7.03
CA PRO A 314 5.93 6.59 5.97
C PRO A 314 6.85 5.47 6.43
N ILE A 315 7.28 4.62 5.49
CA ILE A 315 8.12 3.46 5.80
C ILE A 315 9.48 3.67 5.15
N ARG A 316 10.55 3.48 5.91
CA ARG A 316 11.91 3.47 5.39
C ARG A 316 12.26 2.07 4.90
N LEU A 317 12.54 1.91 3.62
CA LEU A 317 13.06 0.67 3.05
C LEU A 317 14.58 0.74 3.02
N VAL A 318 15.25 -0.31 3.47
CA VAL A 318 16.71 -0.42 3.49
C VAL A 318 17.16 -1.76 2.92
N GLU A 319 17.83 -1.72 1.78
CA GLU A 319 18.38 -2.87 1.08
C GLU A 319 19.85 -3.06 1.45
N THR A 320 20.17 -4.17 2.13
CA THR A 320 21.55 -4.48 2.57
C THR A 320 22.12 -5.74 1.91
N ARG A 321 21.36 -6.41 1.02
CA ARG A 321 21.78 -7.67 0.35
C ARG A 321 22.70 -7.45 -0.85
N TYR A 322 22.74 -6.23 -1.37
CA TYR A 322 23.46 -5.89 -2.59
C TYR A 322 24.67 -5.02 -2.28
N ASP A 323 25.82 -5.41 -2.82
CA ASP A 323 27.00 -4.58 -2.81
C ASP A 323 26.91 -3.53 -3.94
N GLY A 324 27.29 -2.28 -3.66
CA GLY A 324 27.38 -1.21 -4.66
C GLY A 324 26.04 -0.78 -5.26
N ILE A 325 24.93 -0.92 -4.54
CA ILE A 325 23.60 -0.50 -5.00
C ILE A 325 23.49 1.03 -5.12
N ASP A 326 22.95 1.54 -6.24
CA ASP A 326 22.84 2.98 -6.57
C ASP A 326 21.92 3.80 -5.66
N ALA A 327 21.07 3.13 -4.89
CA ALA A 327 20.22 3.77 -3.90
C ALA A 327 19.80 2.69 -2.91
N PRO A 328 20.52 2.48 -1.81
CA PRO A 328 20.22 1.40 -0.86
C PRO A 328 18.93 1.61 -0.07
N THR A 329 18.28 2.77 -0.26
CA THR A 329 17.15 3.14 0.57
C THR A 329 16.08 3.87 -0.22
N ALA A 330 14.84 3.67 0.20
CA ALA A 330 13.69 4.42 -0.29
C ALA A 330 12.72 4.72 0.84
N THR A 331 11.73 5.58 0.54
CA THR A 331 10.65 5.88 1.48
C THR A 331 9.32 5.65 0.78
N ALA A 332 8.52 4.74 1.34
CA ALA A 332 7.11 4.58 0.97
C ALA A 332 6.31 5.64 1.74
N GLN A 333 5.61 6.51 1.01
CA GLN A 333 4.93 7.69 1.57
C GLN A 333 3.43 7.73 1.26
N GLY A 334 2.91 6.67 0.65
CA GLY A 334 1.57 6.57 0.11
C GLY A 334 1.54 7.01 -1.35
N MET A 335 0.94 6.17 -2.21
CA MET A 335 0.91 6.44 -3.66
C MET A 335 0.31 7.80 -3.99
N ARG A 336 -0.76 8.23 -3.30
CA ARG A 336 -1.36 9.54 -3.53
C ARG A 336 -0.35 10.67 -3.33
N SER A 337 0.35 10.65 -2.19
CA SER A 337 1.39 11.64 -1.90
C SER A 337 2.51 11.63 -2.95
N ARG A 338 2.89 10.45 -3.46
CA ARG A 338 3.92 10.33 -4.50
C ARG A 338 3.43 10.87 -5.86
N LEU A 339 2.19 10.57 -6.25
CA LEU A 339 1.59 11.05 -7.50
C LEU A 339 1.41 12.57 -7.50
N GLU A 340 0.99 13.14 -6.37
CA GLU A 340 0.69 14.56 -6.24
C GLU A 340 1.94 15.44 -6.18
N ASN A 341 3.06 14.93 -5.65
CA ASN A 341 4.31 15.68 -5.52
C ASN A 341 5.39 15.30 -6.53
N THR A 342 5.80 14.04 -6.52
CA THR A 342 7.08 13.62 -7.12
C THR A 342 6.98 13.46 -8.62
N ILE A 343 5.81 13.02 -9.10
CA ILE A 343 5.61 12.68 -10.52
C ILE A 343 4.40 13.40 -11.13
N LYS A 344 4.00 14.54 -10.57
CA LYS A 344 2.95 15.39 -11.16
C LYS A 344 3.28 15.77 -12.62
N ARG A 345 4.57 15.97 -12.93
CA ARG A 345 5.06 16.23 -14.29
C ARG A 345 4.84 15.09 -15.28
N ASP A 346 4.63 13.87 -14.79
CA ASP A 346 4.40 12.68 -15.61
C ASP A 346 2.90 12.51 -15.93
N MET A 347 2.03 13.39 -15.42
CA MET A 347 0.59 13.40 -15.68
C MET A 347 0.24 14.15 -16.97
N GLU A 348 -0.87 13.75 -17.59
CA GLU A 348 -1.53 14.53 -18.63
C GLU A 348 -2.10 15.83 -18.06
N ASN A 349 -2.13 16.87 -18.89
CA ASN A 349 -2.66 18.16 -18.50
C ASN A 349 -4.11 18.07 -18.02
N GLY A 350 -4.38 18.75 -16.90
CA GLY A 350 -5.70 18.74 -16.27
C GLY A 350 -6.00 17.50 -15.42
N TYR A 351 -5.05 16.59 -15.20
CA TYR A 351 -5.16 15.47 -14.26
C TYR A 351 -4.27 15.70 -13.02
N PRO A 352 -4.62 15.14 -11.85
CA PRO A 352 -5.76 14.25 -11.58
C PRO A 352 -7.13 14.95 -11.60
N LYS A 353 -8.19 14.18 -11.84
CA LYS A 353 -9.59 14.64 -11.74
C LYS A 353 -10.37 13.79 -10.74
N SER A 354 -11.27 14.41 -9.99
CA SER A 354 -12.14 13.72 -9.04
C SER A 354 -13.62 13.81 -9.44
N SER A 355 -14.40 12.79 -9.08
CA SER A 355 -15.86 12.83 -9.02
C SER A 355 -16.35 12.06 -7.80
N VAL A 356 -17.64 12.17 -7.50
CA VAL A 356 -18.27 11.45 -6.39
C VAL A 356 -19.51 10.74 -6.91
N ILE A 357 -19.60 9.44 -6.62
CA ILE A 357 -20.83 8.66 -6.81
C ILE A 357 -21.49 8.42 -5.44
N LYS A 358 -22.81 8.24 -5.44
CA LYS A 358 -23.57 7.95 -4.22
C LYS A 358 -24.31 6.63 -4.32
N ILE A 359 -24.09 5.74 -3.35
CA ILE A 359 -24.84 4.48 -3.23
C ILE A 359 -25.47 4.45 -1.84
N LYS A 360 -26.80 4.31 -1.77
CA LYS A 360 -27.56 4.30 -0.49
C LYS A 360 -27.26 5.51 0.41
N GLY A 361 -26.98 6.68 -0.18
CA GLY A 361 -26.65 7.91 0.54
C GLY A 361 -25.17 8.05 0.91
N GLU A 362 -24.38 6.97 0.84
CA GLU A 362 -22.94 7.01 1.08
C GLU A 362 -22.20 7.56 -0.12
N SER A 363 -21.20 8.40 0.13
CA SER A 363 -20.40 9.05 -0.91
C SER A 363 -19.10 8.27 -1.13
N ILE A 364 -18.82 7.95 -2.39
CA ILE A 364 -17.62 7.24 -2.83
C ILE A 364 -16.88 8.17 -3.79
N GLU A 365 -15.62 8.46 -3.49
CA GLU A 365 -14.79 9.36 -4.29
C GLU A 365 -14.07 8.56 -5.38
N ILE A 366 -14.15 9.02 -6.62
CA ILE A 366 -13.44 8.45 -7.78
C ILE A 366 -12.39 9.44 -8.22
N MET A 367 -11.12 9.03 -8.19
CA MET A 367 -9.96 9.81 -8.61
C MET A 367 -9.35 9.19 -9.86
N ARG A 368 -9.28 9.95 -10.94
CA ARG A 368 -8.72 9.56 -12.23
C ARG A 368 -7.34 10.17 -12.40
N TYR A 369 -6.36 9.32 -12.67
CA TYR A 369 -4.99 9.69 -13.00
C TYR A 369 -4.71 9.23 -14.41
N ILE A 370 -4.20 10.13 -15.25
CA ILE A 370 -3.71 9.76 -16.58
C ILE A 370 -2.27 10.19 -16.70
N PHE A 371 -1.42 9.22 -16.96
CA PHE A 371 -0.01 9.45 -17.23
C PHE A 371 0.19 9.81 -18.69
N GLN A 372 1.17 10.67 -18.96
CA GLN A 372 1.76 10.79 -20.29
C GLN A 372 2.20 9.41 -20.79
N GLU A 373 2.24 9.25 -22.11
CA GLU A 373 2.58 7.98 -22.75
C GLU A 373 3.94 7.45 -22.27
N GLY A 374 3.98 6.16 -21.91
CA GLY A 374 5.17 5.49 -21.31
C GLY A 374 5.52 5.88 -19.87
N LYS A 375 5.09 7.05 -19.36
CA LYS A 375 5.47 7.52 -18.01
C LYS A 375 4.75 6.79 -16.86
N GLY A 376 3.61 6.16 -17.15
CA GLY A 376 2.78 5.47 -16.15
C GLY A 376 3.08 3.99 -15.91
N GLU A 377 3.97 3.37 -16.69
CA GLU A 377 4.09 1.90 -16.73
C GLU A 377 4.46 1.26 -15.39
N ARG A 378 5.22 1.98 -14.55
CA ARG A 378 5.59 1.49 -13.21
C ARG A 378 4.34 1.25 -12.36
N TRP A 379 3.33 2.10 -12.49
CA TRP A 379 2.08 2.04 -11.73
C TRP A 379 1.08 1.08 -12.35
N THR A 380 0.91 1.14 -13.68
CA THR A 380 -0.17 0.43 -14.38
C THR A 380 0.21 -0.96 -14.87
N LYS A 381 1.48 -1.20 -15.24
CA LYS A 381 1.93 -2.49 -15.81
C LYS A 381 2.74 -3.29 -14.79
N LYS A 382 3.80 -2.69 -14.24
CA LYS A 382 4.85 -3.41 -13.49
C LYS A 382 4.44 -3.75 -12.04
N SER A 383 3.63 -2.93 -11.40
CA SER A 383 3.26 -3.08 -9.98
C SER A 383 1.96 -3.86 -9.74
N GLY A 384 1.65 -4.82 -10.63
CA GLY A 384 0.47 -5.69 -10.50
C GLY A 384 -0.64 -5.46 -11.55
N LYS A 385 -0.31 -4.93 -12.73
CA LYS A 385 -1.26 -4.70 -13.83
C LYS A 385 -2.47 -3.82 -13.43
N THR A 386 -2.23 -2.86 -12.54
CA THR A 386 -3.21 -2.00 -11.90
C THR A 386 -4.05 -1.18 -12.89
N GLY A 387 -5.37 -1.27 -12.76
CA GLY A 387 -6.33 -0.39 -13.44
C GLY A 387 -7.12 0.45 -12.45
N VAL A 388 -7.99 -0.20 -11.67
CA VAL A 388 -8.80 0.44 -10.63
C VAL A 388 -8.38 -0.06 -9.26
N LEU A 389 -8.09 0.84 -8.33
CA LEU A 389 -7.78 0.55 -6.94
C LEU A 389 -8.99 0.86 -6.08
N PHE A 390 -9.53 -0.15 -5.41
CA PHE A 390 -10.59 0.04 -4.44
C PHE A 390 -9.97 0.17 -3.06
N VAL A 391 -10.16 1.34 -2.44
CA VAL A 391 -9.47 1.73 -1.22
C VAL A 391 -10.45 1.82 -0.06
N VAL A 392 -10.06 1.27 1.07
CA VAL A 392 -10.78 1.38 2.35
C VAL A 392 -9.75 1.74 3.43
N ASN A 393 -10.00 2.82 4.15
CA ASN A 393 -9.14 3.31 5.23
C ASN A 393 -7.66 3.46 4.81
N GLY A 394 -7.42 3.95 3.60
CA GLY A 394 -6.08 4.16 3.04
C GLY A 394 -5.38 2.92 2.47
N GLN A 395 -5.99 1.74 2.58
CA GLN A 395 -5.45 0.47 2.09
C GLN A 395 -6.21 0.01 0.84
N THR A 396 -5.50 -0.58 -0.11
CA THR A 396 -6.13 -1.22 -1.27
C THR A 396 -6.70 -2.58 -0.85
N HIS A 397 -8.02 -2.72 -0.99
CA HIS A 397 -8.74 -3.96 -0.70
C HIS A 397 -8.99 -4.81 -1.94
N PHE A 398 -8.97 -4.20 -3.13
CA PHE A 398 -9.11 -4.91 -4.39
C PHE A 398 -8.48 -4.11 -5.54
N ILE A 399 -7.90 -4.83 -6.52
CA ILE A 399 -7.32 -4.25 -7.72
C ILE A 399 -8.04 -4.84 -8.93
N GLU A 400 -8.80 -4.02 -9.64
CA GLU A 400 -9.30 -4.40 -10.96
C GLU A 400 -8.18 -4.16 -12.00
N PRO A 401 -7.78 -5.17 -12.78
CA PRO A 401 -6.68 -5.00 -13.70
C PRO A 401 -7.02 -4.06 -14.86
N ARG A 402 -6.01 -3.38 -15.42
CA ARG A 402 -6.17 -2.42 -16.54
C ARG A 402 -6.90 -2.97 -17.77
N ARG A 403 -6.96 -4.30 -17.92
CA ARG A 403 -7.70 -4.98 -19.00
C ARG A 403 -9.19 -4.63 -18.97
N TRP A 404 -9.74 -4.31 -17.81
CA TRP A 404 -11.13 -3.91 -17.64
C TRP A 404 -11.49 -2.69 -18.50
N PHE A 405 -10.59 -1.71 -18.61
CA PHE A 405 -10.77 -0.54 -19.47
C PHE A 405 -10.82 -0.86 -20.97
N GLY A 406 -10.37 -2.05 -21.38
CA GLY A 406 -10.42 -2.51 -22.77
C GLY A 406 -11.79 -3.01 -23.20
N ASN A 407 -12.79 -3.02 -22.32
CA ASN A 407 -14.16 -3.29 -22.74
C ASN A 407 -14.63 -2.17 -23.69
N LYS A 408 -15.13 -2.54 -24.88
CA LYS A 408 -15.60 -1.62 -25.92
C LYS A 408 -16.60 -0.58 -25.41
N GLN A 409 -17.37 -0.89 -24.36
CA GLN A 409 -18.31 0.04 -23.75
C GLN A 409 -17.67 1.34 -23.22
N PHE A 410 -16.37 1.29 -22.88
CA PHE A 410 -15.61 2.43 -22.37
C PHE A 410 -15.05 3.32 -23.48
N GLY A 411 -14.60 2.72 -24.59
CA GLY A 411 -13.89 3.45 -25.65
C GLY A 411 -12.52 3.98 -25.23
N LEU A 412 -11.87 3.35 -24.24
CA LEU A 412 -10.63 3.82 -23.60
C LEU A 412 -9.39 3.01 -23.98
N ASP A 413 -9.46 2.24 -25.07
CA ASP A 413 -8.40 1.31 -25.48
C ASP A 413 -7.02 1.95 -25.65
N TYR A 414 -6.98 3.18 -26.19
CA TYR A 414 -5.74 3.90 -26.47
C TYR A 414 -5.14 4.60 -25.23
N ILE A 415 -5.89 4.67 -24.12
CA ILE A 415 -5.40 5.25 -22.86
C ILE A 415 -5.32 4.24 -21.72
N LYS A 416 -5.81 3.00 -21.88
CA LYS A 416 -5.86 1.98 -20.81
C LYS A 416 -4.51 1.68 -20.14
N ASN A 417 -3.40 1.87 -20.86
CA ASN A 417 -2.05 1.66 -20.33
C ASN A 417 -1.55 2.84 -19.48
N SER A 418 -2.17 4.00 -19.64
CA SER A 418 -1.86 5.25 -18.94
C SER A 418 -2.94 5.66 -17.94
N LEU A 419 -4.05 4.94 -17.86
CA LEU A 419 -5.15 5.26 -16.96
C LEU A 419 -5.02 4.45 -15.66
N MET A 420 -5.14 5.16 -14.55
CA MET A 420 -5.30 4.56 -13.22
C MET A 420 -6.43 5.27 -12.48
N VAL A 421 -7.29 4.50 -11.83
CA VAL A 421 -8.44 5.02 -11.10
C VAL A 421 -8.36 4.57 -9.65
N ILE A 422 -8.61 5.47 -8.71
CA ILE A 422 -8.78 5.13 -7.30
C ILE A 422 -10.24 5.36 -6.93
N VAL A 423 -10.88 4.35 -6.37
CA VAL A 423 -12.24 4.38 -5.83
C VAL A 423 -12.13 4.29 -4.32
N ASP A 424 -12.35 5.41 -3.63
CA ASP A 424 -12.21 5.53 -2.18
C ASP A 424 -13.56 5.26 -1.49
N CYS A 425 -13.68 4.06 -0.93
CA CYS A 425 -14.83 3.59 -0.20
C CYS A 425 -14.72 3.86 1.32
N SER A 426 -13.71 4.61 1.78
CA SER A 426 -13.48 4.83 3.22
C SER A 426 -14.62 5.58 3.93
N LYS A 427 -15.47 6.29 3.18
CA LYS A 427 -16.67 6.98 3.67
C LYS A 427 -17.96 6.24 3.34
N ALA A 428 -17.87 4.96 2.98
CA ALA A 428 -18.98 4.14 2.55
C ALA A 428 -19.01 2.79 3.29
N PRO A 429 -19.32 2.77 4.61
CA PRO A 429 -19.29 1.55 5.42
C PRO A 429 -20.30 0.48 4.98
N TYR A 430 -21.45 0.83 4.40
CA TYR A 430 -22.36 -0.14 3.79
C TYR A 430 -21.67 -0.86 2.63
N ILE A 431 -21.03 -0.10 1.73
CA ILE A 431 -20.30 -0.66 0.58
C ILE A 431 -19.08 -1.47 1.04
N GLU A 432 -18.35 -1.00 2.05
CA GLU A 432 -17.24 -1.74 2.66
C GLU A 432 -17.68 -3.15 3.09
N ASN A 433 -18.75 -3.24 3.87
CA ASN A 433 -19.24 -4.51 4.41
C ASN A 433 -19.84 -5.44 3.35
N ARG A 434 -20.51 -4.88 2.33
CA ARG A 434 -21.22 -5.65 1.30
C ARG A 434 -20.35 -6.10 0.14
N CYS A 435 -19.33 -5.33 -0.22
CA CYS A 435 -18.53 -5.59 -1.42
C CYS A 435 -17.18 -6.28 -1.13
N PHE A 436 -16.56 -6.08 0.04
CA PHE A 436 -15.16 -6.50 0.26
C PHE A 436 -15.05 -7.75 1.16
N MET A 437 -14.03 -8.57 0.89
CA MET A 437 -13.63 -9.70 1.72
C MET A 437 -12.44 -9.35 2.61
N ALA A 438 -12.30 -10.04 3.75
CA ALA A 438 -11.18 -9.84 4.68
C ALA A 438 -9.82 -10.22 4.06
N SER A 439 -9.80 -11.16 3.11
CA SER A 439 -8.60 -11.62 2.41
C SER A 439 -8.01 -10.61 1.42
N ARG A 440 -8.76 -9.56 1.03
CA ARG A 440 -8.31 -8.45 0.14
C ARG A 440 -7.79 -8.87 -1.24
N ASP A 441 -8.13 -10.07 -1.68
CA ASP A 441 -7.78 -10.61 -3.00
C ASP A 441 -8.97 -10.64 -3.96
N ARG A 442 -10.20 -10.62 -3.44
CA ARG A 442 -11.44 -10.66 -4.21
C ARG A 442 -12.56 -9.85 -3.56
N LEU A 443 -13.54 -9.48 -4.38
CA LEU A 443 -14.79 -8.89 -3.95
C LEU A 443 -15.86 -9.97 -3.72
N LYS A 444 -16.86 -9.64 -2.91
CA LYS A 444 -18.07 -10.47 -2.75
C LYS A 444 -18.92 -10.35 -4.01
N ASP A 445 -19.49 -11.47 -4.45
CA ASP A 445 -20.46 -11.46 -5.55
C ASP A 445 -21.83 -11.02 -5.00
N THR A 446 -22.14 -9.73 -5.17
CA THR A 446 -23.37 -9.12 -4.67
C THR A 446 -23.93 -8.11 -5.66
N LEU A 447 -25.24 -7.82 -5.55
CA LEU A 447 -25.88 -6.73 -6.29
C LEU A 447 -25.23 -5.38 -6.01
N GLU A 448 -24.74 -5.16 -4.78
CA GLU A 448 -23.99 -3.96 -4.42
C GLU A 448 -22.67 -3.84 -5.19
N THR A 449 -21.92 -4.94 -5.30
CA THR A 449 -20.67 -5.00 -6.07
C THR A 449 -20.95 -4.67 -7.53
N LYS A 450 -21.94 -5.32 -8.14
CA LYS A 450 -22.34 -5.04 -9.53
C LYS A 450 -22.70 -3.57 -9.73
N LYS A 451 -23.54 -3.02 -8.85
CA LYS A 451 -23.96 -1.61 -8.90
C LYS A 451 -22.78 -0.64 -8.77
N LEU A 452 -21.80 -0.95 -7.92
CA LEU A 452 -20.59 -0.16 -7.77
C LEU A 452 -19.81 -0.08 -9.09
N PHE A 453 -19.58 -1.23 -9.74
CA PHE A 453 -18.92 -1.28 -11.05
C PHE A 453 -19.71 -0.55 -12.14
N ASP A 454 -21.03 -0.70 -12.18
CA ASP A 454 -21.89 -0.01 -13.16
C ASP A 454 -21.80 1.52 -13.01
N MET A 455 -21.79 2.02 -11.78
CA MET A 455 -21.66 3.46 -11.51
C MET A 455 -20.28 4.01 -11.86
N ILE A 456 -19.21 3.27 -11.55
CA ILE A 456 -17.84 3.63 -11.97
C ILE A 456 -17.76 3.63 -13.50
N ALA A 457 -18.34 2.61 -14.14
CA ALA A 457 -18.31 2.47 -15.58
C ALA A 457 -19.01 3.64 -16.28
N ASN A 458 -20.17 4.05 -15.77
CA ASN A 458 -20.89 5.21 -16.27
C ASN A 458 -20.12 6.52 -16.03
N ASP A 459 -19.51 6.70 -14.86
CA ASP A 459 -18.67 7.87 -14.56
C ASP A 459 -17.50 8.01 -15.56
N LEU A 460 -16.79 6.92 -15.85
CA LEU A 460 -15.71 6.90 -16.83
C LEU A 460 -16.22 7.13 -18.27
N LYS A 461 -17.37 6.57 -18.62
CA LYS A 461 -17.98 6.73 -19.95
C LYS A 461 -18.48 8.16 -20.19
N GLU A 462 -18.95 8.85 -19.15
CA GLU A 462 -19.43 10.23 -19.27
C GLU A 462 -18.31 11.27 -19.28
N ASP A 463 -17.09 10.89 -18.90
CA ASP A 463 -15.92 11.78 -18.90
C ASP A 463 -15.49 12.12 -20.34
N LYS A 464 -15.84 13.34 -20.78
CA LYS A 464 -15.54 13.84 -22.12
C LYS A 464 -14.04 13.97 -22.37
N ASP A 465 -13.24 14.24 -21.33
CA ASP A 465 -11.80 14.39 -21.47
C ASP A 465 -11.10 13.04 -21.68
N LEU A 466 -11.57 11.98 -21.01
CA LEU A 466 -11.10 10.63 -21.28
C LEU A 466 -11.34 10.22 -22.74
N LYS A 467 -12.54 10.47 -23.25
CA LYS A 467 -12.89 10.18 -24.64
C LYS A 467 -12.05 10.99 -25.62
N ARG A 468 -11.92 12.29 -25.38
CA ARG A 468 -11.09 13.18 -26.20
C ARG A 468 -9.65 12.68 -26.25
N LEU A 469 -9.03 12.41 -25.11
CA LEU A 469 -7.65 11.94 -25.05
C LEU A 469 -7.47 10.57 -25.73
N SER A 470 -8.43 9.67 -25.58
CA SER A 470 -8.44 8.38 -26.29
C SER A 470 -8.46 8.56 -27.81
N LEU A 471 -9.29 9.48 -28.32
CA LEU A 471 -9.34 9.81 -29.76
C LEU A 471 -8.05 10.48 -30.24
N GLU A 472 -7.47 11.38 -29.45
CA GLU A 472 -6.19 12.03 -29.76
C GLU A 472 -5.06 11.01 -29.88
N ARG A 473 -4.95 10.07 -28.94
CA ARG A 473 -3.93 9.02 -29.00
C ARG A 473 -4.18 8.05 -30.15
N ARG A 474 -5.44 7.71 -30.43
CA ARG A 474 -5.80 6.93 -31.62
C ARG A 474 -5.34 7.61 -32.91
N ALA A 475 -5.61 8.90 -33.06
CA ALA A 475 -5.23 9.65 -34.25
C ALA A 475 -3.70 9.69 -34.41
N LYS A 476 -2.95 9.92 -33.32
CA LYS A 476 -1.48 9.89 -33.33
C LYS A 476 -0.92 8.52 -33.72
N ASP A 477 -1.45 7.44 -33.13
CA ASP A 477 -1.03 6.06 -33.41
C ASP A 477 -1.31 5.68 -34.86
N THR A 478 -2.48 6.09 -35.38
CA THR A 478 -2.84 5.86 -36.79
C THR A 478 -1.94 6.66 -37.74
N ALA A 479 -1.62 7.91 -37.41
CA ALA A 479 -0.70 8.73 -38.20
C ALA A 479 0.72 8.14 -38.23
N ALA A 480 1.24 7.71 -37.07
CA ALA A 480 2.53 7.03 -36.97
C ALA A 480 2.55 5.73 -37.80
N THR A 481 1.48 4.94 -37.74
CA THR A 481 1.34 3.71 -38.55
C THR A 481 1.32 4.04 -40.05
N ILE A 482 0.69 5.15 -40.45
CA ILE A 482 0.67 5.59 -41.86
C ILE A 482 2.06 6.05 -42.30
N GLU A 483 2.76 6.85 -41.51
CA GLU A 483 4.15 7.27 -41.79
C GLU A 483 5.08 6.06 -41.92
N GLU A 484 5.00 5.10 -40.99
CA GLU A 484 5.71 3.83 -41.09
C GLU A 484 5.32 3.09 -42.36
N SER A 485 4.02 2.98 -42.70
CA SER A 485 3.57 2.29 -43.91
C SER A 485 4.06 2.96 -45.21
N ILE A 486 4.23 4.28 -45.21
CA ILE A 486 4.79 5.04 -46.35
C ILE A 486 6.29 4.74 -46.46
N GLN A 487 7.05 4.78 -45.37
CA GLN A 487 8.47 4.39 -45.37
C GLN A 487 8.67 2.91 -45.76
N THR A 488 7.77 2.04 -45.30
CA THR A 488 7.79 0.62 -45.67
C THR A 488 7.39 0.43 -47.12
N LYS A 489 6.46 1.24 -47.67
CA LYS A 489 6.09 1.23 -49.11
C LYS A 489 7.22 1.76 -49.99
N GLU A 490 7.95 2.78 -49.59
CA GLU A 490 9.14 3.24 -50.31
C GLU A 490 10.20 2.14 -50.36
N SER A 491 10.43 1.46 -49.22
CA SER A 491 11.34 0.32 -49.13
C SER A 491 10.83 -0.91 -49.93
N LEU A 492 9.54 -1.24 -49.83
CA LEU A 492 8.90 -2.31 -50.62
C LEU A 492 8.92 -1.99 -52.11
N SER A 493 8.70 -0.74 -52.50
CA SER A 493 8.70 -0.33 -53.90
C SER A 493 10.10 -0.36 -54.51
N GLN A 494 11.16 -0.18 -53.72
CA GLN A 494 12.53 -0.48 -54.14
C GLN A 494 12.78 -1.99 -54.34
N ILE A 495 12.24 -2.84 -53.46
CA ILE A 495 12.36 -4.31 -53.55
C ILE A 495 11.51 -4.89 -54.70
N ILE A 496 10.30 -4.36 -54.91
CA ILE A 496 9.41 -4.74 -56.01
C ILE A 496 9.96 -4.26 -57.36
N LYS A 497 10.69 -3.13 -57.40
CA LYS A 497 11.44 -2.70 -58.59
C LYS A 497 12.60 -3.64 -58.94
N SER A 498 13.17 -4.34 -57.95
CA SER A 498 14.21 -5.36 -58.19
C SER A 498 13.67 -6.74 -58.57
N ASP A 499 12.45 -7.10 -58.16
CA ASP A 499 11.78 -8.34 -58.59
C ASP A 499 10.26 -8.13 -58.75
N PRO A 500 9.76 -8.02 -60.00
CA PRO A 500 8.35 -7.80 -60.30
C PRO A 500 7.40 -8.93 -59.90
N THR A 501 7.91 -10.14 -59.62
CA THR A 501 7.06 -11.31 -59.29
C THR A 501 6.42 -11.25 -57.91
N LEU A 502 6.93 -10.39 -57.02
CA LEU A 502 6.42 -10.17 -55.66
C LEU A 502 5.07 -9.44 -55.59
N LEU A 503 4.62 -8.82 -56.69
CA LEU A 503 3.33 -8.11 -56.77
C LEU A 503 2.12 -9.03 -56.50
N ASN A 504 2.25 -10.33 -56.75
CA ASN A 504 1.17 -11.30 -56.58
C ASN A 504 0.79 -11.57 -55.11
N PHE A 505 1.59 -11.12 -54.13
CA PHE A 505 1.35 -11.36 -52.70
C PHE A 505 0.65 -10.19 -51.95
N VAL A 506 0.58 -9.00 -52.54
CA VAL A 506 0.22 -7.75 -51.81
C VAL A 506 -1.22 -7.28 -52.05
N SER A 507 -1.97 -7.92 -52.95
CA SER A 507 -3.30 -7.51 -53.42
C SER A 507 -4.47 -7.69 -52.42
N GLY A 508 -4.21 -8.05 -51.16
CA GLY A 508 -5.25 -8.43 -50.18
C GLY A 508 -5.43 -7.50 -48.97
N LEU A 509 -4.80 -6.32 -48.90
CA LEU A 509 -4.87 -5.46 -47.71
C LEU A 509 -5.90 -4.32 -47.87
N ASP A 510 -7.07 -4.51 -47.25
CA ASP A 510 -8.13 -3.51 -47.08
C ASP A 510 -7.72 -2.45 -46.03
N ILE A 511 -7.74 -1.17 -46.40
CA ILE A 511 -7.43 -0.03 -45.50
C ILE A 511 -8.74 0.72 -45.20
N PRO A 512 -9.31 0.66 -43.96
CA PRO A 512 -10.58 1.32 -43.67
C PRO A 512 -10.42 2.79 -43.20
N ASN A 513 -11.17 3.66 -43.87
CA ASN A 513 -11.75 4.95 -43.43
C ASN A 513 -11.07 5.69 -42.25
N LEU A 514 -10.10 6.53 -42.61
CA LEU A 514 -9.63 7.67 -41.83
C LEU A 514 -10.42 8.94 -42.19
N PHE A 515 -10.28 9.99 -41.37
CA PHE A 515 -10.84 11.34 -41.50
C PHE A 515 -12.14 11.63 -40.72
N ASN A 516 -11.94 11.88 -39.42
CA ASN A 516 -12.74 12.83 -38.65
C ASN A 516 -11.78 13.84 -37.97
N MET A 517 -10.94 14.48 -38.79
CA MET A 517 -9.91 15.44 -38.34
C MET A 517 -10.51 16.79 -37.88
N ASP A 518 -11.72 17.14 -38.32
CA ASP A 518 -12.37 18.41 -37.98
C ASP A 518 -12.73 18.54 -36.48
N THR A 519 -12.79 17.43 -35.76
CA THR A 519 -13.05 17.40 -34.31
C THR A 519 -11.83 17.79 -33.47
N LEU A 520 -10.61 17.67 -34.01
CA LEU A 520 -9.35 17.86 -33.27
C LEU A 520 -8.89 19.33 -33.22
N GLU A 521 -9.21 20.14 -34.23
CA GLU A 521 -8.76 21.54 -34.29
C GLU A 521 -9.53 22.47 -33.32
N LYS A 522 -10.77 22.13 -32.96
CA LYS A 522 -11.61 22.99 -32.11
C LYS A 522 -11.25 23.00 -30.61
N ILE A 523 -10.31 22.18 -30.13
CA ILE A 523 -10.10 21.93 -28.68
C ILE A 523 -8.67 22.27 -28.23
N LYS A 524 -7.97 23.17 -28.93
CA LYS A 524 -6.55 23.51 -28.68
C LYS A 524 -6.26 24.59 -27.62
N LYS A 525 -7.21 24.98 -26.76
CA LYS A 525 -6.90 25.90 -25.65
C LYS A 525 -6.67 25.13 -24.35
N GLU A 526 -5.39 25.05 -23.97
CA GLU A 526 -4.95 24.59 -22.66
C GLU A 526 -5.58 25.48 -21.58
N TYR A 527 -6.36 24.87 -20.69
CA TYR A 527 -7.06 25.59 -19.64
C TYR A 527 -6.25 25.51 -18.34
N LYS A 528 -5.70 26.65 -17.93
CA LYS A 528 -5.02 26.83 -16.65
C LYS A 528 -6.02 27.44 -15.66
N GLY A 529 -6.57 26.61 -14.79
CA GLY A 529 -7.51 27.06 -13.77
C GLY A 529 -6.83 27.80 -12.62
N ASP A 530 -7.59 28.67 -11.97
CA ASP A 530 -7.16 29.40 -10.78
C ASP A 530 -7.07 28.50 -9.55
N LYS A 531 -6.33 28.94 -8.54
CA LYS A 531 -6.16 28.19 -7.29
C LYS A 531 -7.47 28.11 -6.49
N PHE A 532 -8.29 29.16 -6.50
CA PHE A 532 -9.58 29.19 -5.82
C PHE A 532 -10.67 29.54 -6.80
N ALA A 533 -11.85 28.93 -6.63
CA ALA A 533 -13.00 29.28 -7.44
C ALA A 533 -13.48 30.69 -7.09
N SER A 534 -13.42 31.61 -8.05
CA SER A 534 -14.00 32.95 -7.93
C SER A 534 -15.25 33.13 -8.78
N ILE A 535 -15.51 32.19 -9.70
CA ILE A 535 -16.62 32.25 -10.65
C ILE A 535 -17.37 30.92 -10.65
N TRP A 536 -18.69 31.01 -10.56
CA TRP A 536 -19.61 29.89 -10.71
C TRP A 536 -20.72 30.27 -11.70
N HIS A 537 -20.66 29.71 -12.89
CA HIS A 537 -21.70 29.88 -13.90
C HIS A 537 -22.51 28.60 -14.02
N LEU A 538 -23.80 28.67 -13.70
CA LEU A 538 -24.71 27.57 -13.96
C LEU A 538 -24.69 27.27 -15.48
N ILE A 539 -24.33 26.04 -15.84
CA ILE A 539 -24.43 25.58 -17.23
C ILE A 539 -25.93 25.42 -17.46
N LYS A 540 -26.54 26.41 -18.15
CA LYS A 540 -27.98 26.48 -18.40
C LYS A 540 -28.52 25.10 -18.79
N ASP A 541 -29.48 24.62 -18.00
CA ASP A 541 -30.51 23.73 -18.54
C ASP A 541 -31.36 24.63 -19.45
N THR A 542 -31.34 24.38 -20.75
CA THR A 542 -31.91 25.26 -21.80
C THR A 542 -33.39 25.59 -21.63
N ASN A 543 -34.07 25.00 -20.64
CA ASN A 543 -35.51 25.09 -20.42
C ASN A 543 -35.97 25.80 -19.12
N SER A 544 -35.07 26.34 -18.28
CA SER A 544 -35.51 26.98 -17.01
C SER A 544 -35.30 28.51 -17.03
N LYS A 545 -36.38 29.25 -17.29
CA LYS A 545 -36.47 30.69 -16.97
C LYS A 545 -36.68 30.85 -15.47
N ILE A 546 -36.25 31.98 -14.89
CA ILE A 546 -36.45 32.32 -13.45
C ILE A 546 -37.92 32.16 -13.02
N ASN A 547 -38.87 32.38 -13.93
CA ASN A 547 -40.31 32.27 -13.68
C ASN A 547 -40.88 30.85 -13.88
N ASN A 548 -40.06 29.84 -14.20
CA ASN A 548 -40.50 28.46 -14.35
C ASN A 548 -39.39 27.49 -13.88
N PRO A 549 -39.15 27.38 -12.56
CA PRO A 549 -38.14 26.48 -12.01
C PRO A 549 -38.50 25.03 -12.34
N LYS A 550 -37.46 24.22 -12.60
CA LYS A 550 -37.64 22.79 -12.89
C LYS A 550 -38.27 22.11 -11.68
N LYS A 551 -39.53 21.70 -11.81
CA LYS A 551 -40.23 20.92 -10.77
C LYS A 551 -39.64 19.51 -10.74
N TRP A 552 -39.33 19.02 -9.55
CA TRP A 552 -38.66 17.73 -9.37
C TRP A 552 -39.41 16.89 -8.35
N ALA A 553 -39.55 15.59 -8.61
CA ALA A 553 -40.29 14.70 -7.73
C ALA A 553 -39.50 14.41 -6.44
N LYS A 554 -40.23 14.30 -5.32
CA LYS A 554 -39.69 13.88 -4.03
C LYS A 554 -39.01 12.51 -4.21
N ASN A 555 -37.76 12.37 -3.74
CA ASN A 555 -36.92 11.16 -3.79
C ASN A 555 -36.19 10.82 -5.11
N LEU A 556 -36.12 11.74 -6.09
CA LEU A 556 -35.23 11.60 -7.26
C LEU A 556 -33.98 12.48 -7.12
N SER A 557 -32.81 12.00 -7.58
CA SER A 557 -31.58 12.79 -7.59
C SER A 557 -31.49 13.70 -8.82
N ILE A 558 -31.25 15.00 -8.63
CA ILE A 558 -30.97 15.96 -9.70
C ILE A 558 -29.46 16.22 -9.82
N ARG A 559 -28.93 16.28 -11.05
CA ARG A 559 -27.57 16.74 -11.32
C ARG A 559 -27.63 18.18 -11.84
N ILE A 560 -27.04 19.10 -11.09
CA ILE A 560 -26.87 20.49 -11.50
C ILE A 560 -25.39 20.68 -11.86
N GLN A 561 -25.13 21.27 -13.03
CA GLN A 561 -23.77 21.46 -13.52
C GLN A 561 -23.40 22.92 -13.52
N TYR A 562 -22.25 23.24 -12.94
CA TYR A 562 -21.66 24.57 -12.98
C TYR A 562 -20.35 24.52 -13.76
N LYS A 563 -20.07 25.60 -14.48
CA LYS A 563 -18.76 25.93 -15.03
C LYS A 563 -18.08 26.88 -14.05
N THR A 564 -16.83 26.60 -13.70
CA THR A 564 -16.03 27.41 -12.77
C THR A 564 -14.64 27.64 -13.35
N ASN A 565 -13.92 28.62 -12.79
CA ASN A 565 -12.58 29.03 -13.19
C ASN A 565 -11.45 28.29 -12.43
N VAL A 566 -11.77 27.39 -11.50
CA VAL A 566 -10.76 26.71 -10.67
C VAL A 566 -10.07 25.53 -11.37
N GLU A 567 -8.90 25.14 -10.89
CA GLU A 567 -8.19 23.93 -11.34
C GLU A 567 -8.97 22.62 -11.07
N ASN A 568 -8.75 21.59 -11.90
CA ASN A 568 -9.51 20.34 -11.83
C ASN A 568 -9.30 19.55 -10.52
N SER A 569 -8.15 19.72 -9.86
CA SER A 569 -7.82 19.08 -8.59
C SER A 569 -8.41 19.78 -7.37
N TYR A 570 -9.21 20.85 -7.54
CA TYR A 570 -9.65 21.71 -6.43
C TYR A 570 -10.28 20.97 -5.25
N PHE A 571 -11.09 19.92 -5.50
CA PHE A 571 -11.77 19.17 -4.46
C PHE A 571 -10.94 18.03 -3.85
N SER A 572 -9.84 17.65 -4.50
CA SER A 572 -9.04 16.48 -4.12
C SER A 572 -7.60 16.79 -3.71
N ARG A 573 -7.10 17.99 -4.07
CA ARG A 573 -5.70 18.39 -3.86
C ARG A 573 -5.26 18.35 -2.40
N PRO A 574 -3.94 18.29 -2.14
CA PRO A 574 -3.41 18.24 -0.80
C PRO A 574 -3.78 19.42 0.08
N ASP A 575 -3.49 20.62 -0.40
CA ASP A 575 -3.61 21.85 0.34
C ASP A 575 -4.78 22.69 -0.13
N GLU A 576 -5.46 23.32 0.84
CA GLU A 576 -6.50 24.32 0.59
C GLU A 576 -7.59 23.83 -0.38
N LYS A 577 -7.95 22.54 -0.29
CA LYS A 577 -9.01 21.96 -1.13
C LYS A 577 -10.37 22.62 -0.86
N GLY A 578 -11.18 22.74 -1.91
CA GLY A 578 -12.57 23.17 -1.79
C GLY A 578 -13.37 22.25 -0.88
N ARG A 579 -14.26 22.82 -0.05
CA ARG A 579 -15.16 22.09 0.84
C ARG A 579 -16.61 22.32 0.49
#